data_AF-A0A2V8AP63-F1
#
_entry.id   AF-A0A2V8AP63-F1
#
_cell.length_a   1.000
_cell.length_b   1.000
_cell.length_c   1.000
_cell.angle_alpha   90.00
_cell.angle_beta   90.00
_cell.angle_gamma   90.00
#
_symmetry.space_group_name_H-M   'P 1'
#
loop_
_entity.id
_entity.type
_entity.pdbx_description
1 polymer ?
#
loop_
_entity_poly.entity_id
_entity_poly.type
_entity_poly.pdbx_seq_one_letter_code
_entity_poly.pdbx_strand_id
1 'polypeptide(L)'
;MASTWRQWRTALLIVQPETVMRWHHDWLRRRWTRRSTQTRWGRAPIDGEIRTLVGKMASDNPLWGAPRIHGELAKLGVDVSERTVSRLLRARDHRPSQ
;
A
#
# COMPACT_ATOMS: atom_id res chain seq x y z
N MET A 1 3.27 -5.79 -32.70
CA MET A 1 3.13 -5.08 -34.00
C MET A 1 2.06 -4.02 -33.85
N ALA A 2 2.45 -2.75 -33.74
CA ALA A 2 1.49 -1.65 -33.69
C ALA A 2 1.00 -1.39 -35.11
N SER A 3 -0.31 -1.57 -35.35
CA SER A 3 -0.95 -1.19 -36.60
C SER A 3 -0.82 0.33 -36.75
N THR A 4 -0.01 0.78 -37.70
CA THR A 4 0.13 2.20 -38.01
C THR A 4 -1.18 2.66 -38.64
N TRP A 5 -1.96 3.43 -37.87
CA TRP A 5 -3.27 3.89 -38.29
C TRP A 5 -3.13 4.79 -39.52
N ARG A 6 -3.56 4.29 -40.68
CA ARG A 6 -3.20 4.82 -42.02
C ARG A 6 -3.65 6.26 -42.29
N GLN A 7 -4.49 6.85 -41.43
CA GLN A 7 -5.04 8.21 -41.56
C GLN A 7 -4.80 9.11 -40.33
N TRP A 8 -3.80 8.79 -39.48
CA TRP A 8 -3.52 9.54 -38.25
C TRP A 8 -3.32 11.05 -38.47
N ARG A 9 -2.80 11.45 -39.64
CA ARG A 9 -2.57 12.85 -40.00
C ARG A 9 -3.86 13.65 -40.18
N THR A 10 -4.92 13.03 -40.70
CA THR A 10 -6.22 13.68 -40.86
C THR A 10 -6.91 13.89 -39.51
N ALA A 11 -6.74 12.96 -38.57
CA ALA A 11 -7.26 13.12 -37.21
C ALA A 11 -6.59 14.28 -36.44
N LEU A 12 -5.32 14.60 -36.74
CA LEU A 12 -4.62 15.76 -36.19
C LEU A 12 -5.12 17.11 -36.74
N LEU A 13 -5.89 17.11 -37.83
CA LEU A 13 -6.56 18.33 -38.30
C LEU A 13 -7.80 18.65 -37.44
N ILE A 14 -8.40 17.63 -36.83
CA ILE A 14 -9.55 17.76 -35.94
C ILE A 14 -9.09 17.99 -34.49
N VAL A 15 -7.96 17.40 -34.11
CA VAL A 15 -7.41 17.46 -32.76
C VAL A 15 -6.01 18.06 -32.79
N GLN A 16 -5.83 19.17 -32.08
CA GLN A 16 -4.51 19.81 -31.90
C GLN A 16 -3.43 18.78 -31.47
N PRO A 17 -2.26 18.74 -32.14
CA PRO A 17 -1.18 17.81 -31.82
C PRO A 17 -0.77 17.79 -30.35
N GLU A 18 -0.87 18.93 -29.67
CA GLU A 18 -0.59 19.10 -28.25
C GLU A 18 -1.53 18.24 -27.38
N THR A 19 -2.78 18.07 -27.80
CA THR A 19 -3.77 17.23 -27.11
C THR A 19 -3.45 15.75 -27.24
N VAL A 20 -2.99 15.31 -28.42
CA VAL A 20 -2.55 13.94 -28.63
C VAL A 20 -1.31 13.62 -27.79
N MET A 21 -0.34 14.55 -27.75
CA MET A 21 0.85 14.40 -26.91
C MET A 21 0.47 14.34 -25.43
N ARG A 22 -0.44 15.20 -24.96
CA ARG A 22 -0.94 15.18 -23.57
C ARG A 22 -1.56 13.82 -23.22
N TRP A 23 -2.45 13.30 -24.06
CA TRP A 23 -3.04 11.97 -23.86
C TRP A 23 -2.00 10.86 -23.84
N HIS A 24 -0.99 10.93 -24.70
CA HIS A 24 0.08 9.96 -24.73
C HIS A 24 0.91 9.98 -23.43
N HIS A 25 1.28 11.16 -22.95
CA HIS A 25 1.97 11.33 -21.67
C HIS A 25 1.12 10.82 -20.49
N ASP A 26 -0.18 11.12 -20.48
CA ASP A 26 -1.10 10.64 -19.44
C ASP A 26 -1.27 9.13 -19.48
N TRP A 27 -1.40 8.55 -20.66
CA TRP A 27 -1.50 7.10 -20.85
C TRP A 27 -0.22 6.40 -20.37
N LEU A 28 0.95 6.91 -20.75
CA LEU A 28 2.24 6.41 -20.27
C LEU A 28 2.32 6.51 -18.76
N ARG A 29 2.05 7.70 -18.17
CA ARG A 29 2.05 7.88 -16.71
C ARG A 29 1.17 6.85 -16.03
N ARG A 30 -0.09 6.71 -16.45
CA ARG A 30 -1.03 5.72 -15.87
C ARG A 30 -0.54 4.30 -16.02
N ARG A 31 0.04 3.94 -17.18
CA ARG A 31 0.60 2.60 -17.43
C ARG A 31 1.78 2.32 -16.50
N TRP A 32 2.67 3.28 -16.32
CA TRP A 32 3.82 3.16 -15.43
C TRP A 32 3.41 3.11 -13.96
N THR A 33 2.46 3.97 -13.52
CA THR A 33 1.89 3.91 -12.17
C THR A 33 1.24 2.55 -11.90
N ARG A 34 0.44 2.02 -12.82
CA ARG A 34 -0.18 0.69 -12.66
C ARG A 34 0.87 -0.40 -12.54
N ARG A 35 1.91 -0.39 -13.39
CA ARG A 35 3.00 -1.37 -13.30
C ARG A 35 3.80 -1.25 -12.01
N SER A 36 4.15 -0.05 -11.56
CA SER A 36 4.94 0.14 -10.34
C SER A 36 4.15 -0.18 -9.07
N THR A 37 2.83 0.07 -9.07
CA THR A 37 1.95 -0.26 -7.94
C THR A 37 1.60 -1.75 -7.88
N GLN A 38 1.54 -2.44 -9.02
CA GLN A 38 1.22 -3.87 -9.07
C GLN A 38 2.37 -4.76 -8.56
N THR A 39 3.59 -4.24 -8.52
CA THR A 39 4.75 -4.88 -7.87
C THR A 39 4.76 -4.58 -6.36
N ARG A 40 3.70 -4.88 -5.63
CA ARG A 40 3.77 -4.99 -4.15
C ARG A 40 4.32 -6.36 -3.75
N TRP A 41 5.49 -6.72 -4.28
CA TRP A 41 6.28 -7.88 -3.83
C TRP A 41 7.12 -7.50 -2.60
N GLY A 42 6.56 -6.65 -1.74
CA GLY A 42 7.15 -6.31 -0.46
C GLY A 42 6.83 -7.39 0.58
N ARG A 43 7.35 -7.21 1.79
CA ARG A 43 7.03 -8.05 2.95
C ARG A 43 5.53 -8.29 3.02
N ALA A 44 5.12 -9.57 3.07
CA ALA A 44 3.72 -9.94 3.27
C ALA A 44 3.16 -9.11 4.44
N PRO A 45 1.97 -8.50 4.28
CA PRO A 45 1.31 -7.82 5.39
C PRO A 45 1.26 -8.81 6.56
N ILE A 46 1.60 -8.34 7.77
CA ILE A 46 1.25 -9.10 8.97
C ILE A 46 -0.25 -9.37 8.87
N ASP A 47 -0.66 -10.59 9.22
CA ASP A 47 -2.06 -10.97 9.18
C ASP A 47 -2.93 -9.90 9.85
N GLY A 48 -3.99 -9.50 9.14
CA GLY A 48 -4.89 -8.42 9.55
C GLY A 48 -5.50 -8.70 10.92
N GLU A 49 -5.72 -9.99 11.22
CA GLU A 49 -6.21 -10.46 12.51
C GLU A 49 -5.23 -10.17 13.65
N ILE A 50 -3.96 -10.53 13.50
CA ILE A 50 -2.90 -10.24 14.50
C ILE A 50 -2.78 -8.73 14.73
N ARG A 51 -2.81 -7.93 13.66
CA ARG A 51 -2.75 -6.46 13.78
C ARG A 51 -3.95 -5.90 14.54
N THR A 52 -5.13 -6.45 14.31
CA THR A 52 -6.37 -6.05 15.00
C THR A 52 -6.31 -6.45 16.47
N LEU A 53 -5.85 -7.67 16.76
CA LEU A 53 -5.70 -8.19 18.13
C LEU A 53 -4.70 -7.38 18.95
N VAL A 54 -3.46 -7.19 18.45
CA VAL A 54 -2.45 -6.32 19.08
C VAL A 54 -3.02 -4.94 19.33
N GLY A 55 -3.76 -4.42 18.36
CA GLY A 55 -4.41 -3.14 18.45
C GLY A 55 -5.43 -3.03 19.57
N LYS A 56 -6.30 -4.03 19.69
CA LYS A 56 -7.31 -4.11 20.75
C LYS A 56 -6.64 -4.22 22.12
N MET A 57 -5.65 -5.10 22.28
CA MET A 57 -4.94 -5.27 23.54
C MET A 57 -4.24 -3.99 24.00
N ALA A 58 -3.62 -3.24 23.08
CA ALA A 58 -2.98 -1.96 23.38
C ALA A 58 -3.99 -0.86 23.76
N SER A 59 -5.16 -0.83 23.11
CA SER A 59 -6.22 0.14 23.43
C SER A 59 -6.91 -0.18 24.76
N ASP A 60 -7.15 -1.45 25.05
CA ASP A 60 -7.76 -1.90 26.30
C ASP A 60 -6.77 -1.81 27.48
N ASN A 61 -5.46 -1.84 27.22
CA ASN A 61 -4.40 -1.80 28.23
C ASN A 61 -3.29 -0.79 27.87
N PRO A 62 -3.51 0.52 28.07
CA PRO A 62 -2.58 1.57 27.61
C PRO A 62 -1.17 1.51 28.20
N LEU A 63 -1.01 0.89 29.36
CA LEU A 63 0.30 0.75 30.04
C LEU A 63 1.12 -0.42 29.51
N TRP A 64 0.56 -1.26 28.63
CA TRP A 64 1.24 -2.46 28.16
C TRP A 64 2.18 -2.17 27.00
N GLY A 65 3.48 -2.42 27.22
CA GLY A 65 4.49 -2.38 26.18
C GLY A 65 4.55 -3.66 25.32
N ALA A 66 5.36 -3.62 24.26
CA ALA A 66 5.55 -4.75 23.35
C ALA A 66 5.92 -6.09 24.01
N PRO A 67 6.82 -6.14 25.03
CA PRO A 67 7.14 -7.40 25.71
C PRO A 67 5.92 -8.06 26.36
N ARG A 68 5.04 -7.26 26.97
CA ARG A 68 3.85 -7.75 27.68
C ARG A 68 2.81 -8.29 26.70
N ILE A 69 2.50 -7.52 25.66
CA ILE A 69 1.55 -7.94 24.62
C ILE A 69 2.05 -9.20 23.89
N HIS A 70 3.33 -9.27 23.58
CA HIS A 70 3.95 -10.47 23.01
C HIS A 70 3.77 -11.70 23.89
N GLY A 71 4.02 -11.58 25.21
CA GLY A 71 3.83 -12.68 26.14
C GLY A 71 2.38 -13.18 26.21
N GLU A 72 1.40 -12.28 26.14
CA GLU A 72 -0.02 -12.68 26.09
C GLU A 72 -0.38 -13.35 24.76
N LEU A 73 0.16 -12.88 23.63
CA LEU A 73 -0.03 -13.52 22.33
C LEU A 73 0.58 -14.94 22.29
N ALA A 74 1.74 -15.12 22.90
CA ALA A 74 2.38 -16.42 23.02
C ALA A 74 1.51 -17.41 23.83
N LYS A 75 0.85 -16.95 24.91
CA LYS A 75 -0.11 -17.77 25.68
C LYS A 75 -1.34 -18.17 24.85
N LEU A 76 -1.74 -17.34 23.89
CA LEU A 76 -2.84 -17.62 22.97
C LEU A 76 -2.41 -18.48 21.76
N GLY A 77 -1.15 -18.92 21.71
CA GLY A 77 -0.62 -19.73 20.60
C GLY A 77 -0.34 -18.93 19.32
N VAL A 78 -0.30 -17.59 19.41
CA VAL A 78 -0.01 -16.72 18.26
C VAL A 78 1.50 -16.56 18.12
N ASP A 79 2.08 -17.14 17.08
CA ASP A 79 3.50 -16.99 16.76
C ASP A 79 3.78 -15.63 16.09
N VAL A 80 4.25 -14.67 16.89
CA VAL A 80 4.66 -13.36 16.40
C VAL A 80 5.86 -12.89 17.19
N SER A 81 6.87 -12.31 16.54
CA SER A 81 8.01 -11.76 17.26
C SER A 81 7.66 -10.47 18.03
N GLU A 82 8.26 -10.27 19.20
CA GLU A 82 8.13 -9.02 19.96
C GLU A 82 8.49 -7.79 19.11
N ARG A 83 9.51 -7.89 18.26
CA ARG A 83 9.90 -6.84 17.30
C ARG A 83 8.75 -6.46 16.36
N THR A 84 7.93 -7.43 15.97
CA THR A 84 6.75 -7.20 15.15
C THR A 84 5.66 -6.48 15.94
N VAL A 85 5.41 -6.88 17.19
CA VAL A 85 4.50 -6.18 18.11
C VAL A 85 4.94 -4.73 18.33
N SER A 86 6.22 -4.49 18.63
CA SER A 86 6.79 -3.14 18.79
C SER A 86 6.58 -2.27 17.55
N ARG A 87 6.80 -2.82 16.34
CA ARG A 87 6.54 -2.12 15.08
C ARG A 87 5.05 -1.77 14.91
N LEU A 88 4.15 -2.66 15.32
CA LEU A 88 2.70 -2.41 15.25
C LEU A 88 2.24 -1.33 16.23
N LEU A 89 2.80 -1.30 17.44
CA LEU A 89 2.51 -0.26 18.43
C LEU A 89 3.00 1.11 17.94
N ARG A 90 4.26 1.21 17.49
CA ARG A 90 4.79 2.46 16.92
C ARG A 90 3.96 2.97 15.75
N ALA A 91 3.52 2.08 14.85
CA ALA A 91 2.68 2.46 13.72
C ALA A 91 1.29 2.99 14.14
N ARG A 92 0.80 2.66 15.34
CA ARG A 92 -0.43 3.25 15.91
C ARG A 92 -0.16 4.64 16.48
N ASP A 93 0.97 4.85 17.15
CA ASP A 93 1.33 6.17 17.70
C ASP A 93 1.58 7.21 16.60
N HIS A 94 2.05 6.80 15.43
CA HIS A 94 2.29 7.69 14.28
C HIS A 94 1.03 7.99 13.46
N ARG A 95 -0.15 7.56 13.92
CA ARG A 95 -1.41 7.90 13.25
C ARG A 95 -1.67 9.39 13.53
N PRO A 96 -1.75 10.26 12.52
CA PRO A 96 -1.98 11.68 12.75
C PRO A 96 -3.28 11.83 13.54
N SER A 97 -3.20 12.56 14.65
CA SER A 97 -4.37 12.99 15.42
C SER A 97 -5.36 13.63 14.45
N GLN A 98 -6.55 13.03 14.36
CA GLN A 98 -7.69 13.60 13.65
C GLN A 98 -8.18 14.85 14.38
#